data_AF-A0A927Z556-F1
#
_entry.id   AF-A0A927Z556-F1
#
_cell.length_a   1.000
_cell.length_b   1.000
_cell.length_c   1.000
_cell.angle_alpha   90.00
_cell.angle_beta   90.00
_cell.angle_gamma   90.00
#
_symmetry.space_group_name_H-M   'P 1'
#
loop_
_entity.id
_entity.type
_entity.pdbx_description
1 polymer ?
#
loop_
_entity_poly.entity_id
_entity_poly.type
_entity_poly.pdbx_seq_one_letter_code
_entity_poly.pdbx_strand_id
1 'polypeptide(L)'
;MIILDKNNIISYLKERMPDIDFSGETSITAIGDGSQTAEEAGDGYVNFIFIVRTKDHSFVVKQSREAARMSGGQMPLTRNHLEFDAMKVFNAIAPNYVPKVYFIDDVNRVFVMEDASTEGRMIARFQFNQNRTFPGFARHCGRYMADTDFYTSELYLDTPDFRALTCRFMNADMRPIMEDGLFINMFGTPYDSTLGEEFQAFAKSITEDPAYLTERHKMRHIYMTKAECLIHADLHTSNLFAGLDSLKVIDMEFTFCGPFSYDLGYLIGNLVSQYASACYRDFPSEQERLEFKAYLLATMVELYETYVDRFTDNWVKYGKSIYQDVPGLMDAFRQNILLEMPGFASIVNWFRIAGEIPYPDFDMITDLDKKRDAMAMSLMMDWQIMFNRYNYKNINDFIDDLLYIEKNYSSKKWTKKASPIKKPE
;
A
#
# COMPACT_ATOMS: atom_id res chain seq x y z
N MET A 1 12.49 -28.20 -10.93
CA MET A 1 11.75 -26.92 -10.87
C MET A 1 11.77 -26.33 -12.27
N ILE A 2 10.61 -26.16 -12.88
CA ILE A 2 10.49 -25.51 -14.19
C ILE A 2 10.59 -23.99 -14.02
N ILE A 3 11.27 -23.31 -14.93
CA ILE A 3 11.23 -21.86 -15.04
C ILE A 3 10.19 -21.52 -16.12
N LEU A 4 9.12 -20.82 -15.74
CA LEU A 4 8.08 -20.48 -16.70
C LEU A 4 8.50 -19.31 -17.60
N ASP A 5 8.16 -19.42 -18.87
CA ASP A 5 8.29 -18.38 -19.89
C ASP A 5 7.13 -18.45 -20.89
N LYS A 6 7.12 -17.56 -21.89
CA LYS A 6 6.06 -17.52 -22.90
C LYS A 6 5.98 -18.80 -23.78
N ASN A 7 7.04 -19.60 -23.83
CA ASN A 7 7.10 -20.79 -24.69
C ASN A 7 6.54 -22.03 -23.98
N ASN A 8 6.70 -22.14 -22.66
CA ASN A 8 6.32 -23.33 -21.91
C ASN A 8 5.06 -23.18 -21.05
N ILE A 9 4.59 -21.95 -20.79
CA ILE A 9 3.49 -21.69 -19.85
C ILE A 9 2.16 -22.32 -20.29
N ILE A 10 1.85 -22.36 -21.58
CA ILE A 10 0.60 -22.98 -22.06
C ILE A 10 0.60 -24.48 -21.85
N SER A 11 1.71 -25.15 -22.17
CA SER A 11 1.86 -26.58 -21.92
C SER A 11 1.76 -26.88 -20.42
N TYR A 12 2.40 -26.06 -19.59
CA TYR A 12 2.34 -26.18 -18.13
C TYR A 12 0.91 -26.06 -17.59
N LEU A 13 0.13 -25.11 -18.11
CA LEU A 13 -1.24 -24.87 -17.68
C LEU A 13 -2.21 -25.94 -18.19
N LYS A 14 -2.06 -26.45 -19.41
CA LYS A 14 -2.88 -27.55 -19.95
C LYS A 14 -2.87 -28.79 -19.04
N GLU A 15 -1.73 -29.09 -18.44
CA GLU A 15 -1.59 -30.22 -17.50
C GLU A 15 -2.32 -29.99 -16.17
N ARG A 16 -2.44 -28.74 -15.73
CA ARG A 16 -2.90 -28.36 -14.37
C ARG A 16 -4.32 -27.80 -14.34
N MET A 17 -4.81 -27.30 -15.46
CA MET A 17 -6.15 -26.77 -15.67
C MET A 17 -6.78 -27.48 -16.89
N PRO A 18 -7.00 -28.80 -16.84
CA PRO A 18 -7.46 -29.59 -17.99
C PRO A 18 -8.86 -29.18 -18.48
N ASP A 19 -9.64 -28.49 -17.64
CA ASP A 19 -10.99 -28.01 -17.97
C ASP A 19 -10.99 -26.70 -18.79
N ILE A 20 -9.84 -26.04 -18.94
CA ILE A 20 -9.73 -24.80 -19.71
C ILE A 20 -9.28 -25.13 -21.15
N ASP A 21 -10.01 -24.59 -22.13
CA ASP A 21 -9.62 -24.72 -23.54
C ASP A 21 -8.52 -23.74 -23.92
N PHE A 22 -7.32 -24.28 -24.14
CA PHE A 22 -6.13 -23.59 -24.63
C PHE A 22 -5.80 -23.91 -26.11
N SER A 23 -6.75 -24.48 -26.87
CA SER A 23 -6.55 -24.84 -28.28
C SER A 23 -6.82 -23.67 -29.24
N GLY A 24 -7.62 -22.69 -28.81
CA GLY A 24 -7.90 -21.46 -29.54
C GLY A 24 -6.81 -20.40 -29.45
N GLU A 25 -7.09 -19.21 -30.00
CA GLU A 25 -6.20 -18.05 -29.90
C GLU A 25 -5.93 -17.72 -28.42
N THR A 26 -4.64 -17.77 -28.07
CA THR A 26 -4.17 -17.57 -26.70
C THR A 26 -3.07 -16.52 -26.73
N SER A 27 -3.20 -15.50 -25.88
CA SER A 27 -2.18 -14.45 -25.72
C SER A 27 -1.48 -14.59 -24.37
N ILE A 28 -0.19 -14.25 -24.35
CA ILE A 28 0.66 -14.33 -23.15
C ILE A 28 1.43 -13.02 -23.04
N THR A 29 1.14 -12.27 -21.97
CA THR A 29 1.86 -11.07 -21.60
C THR A 29 2.71 -11.34 -20.38
N ALA A 30 4.01 -11.05 -20.44
CA ALA A 30 4.87 -11.08 -19.27
C ALA A 30 4.99 -9.65 -18.72
N ILE A 31 4.72 -9.46 -17.44
CA ILE A 31 4.75 -8.13 -16.83
C ILE A 31 6.17 -7.56 -16.86
N GLY A 32 6.28 -6.33 -17.37
CA GLY A 32 7.51 -5.55 -17.50
C GLY A 32 8.56 -6.13 -18.46
N ASP A 33 8.16 -6.92 -19.46
CA ASP A 33 9.02 -7.26 -20.62
C ASP A 33 8.97 -6.20 -21.75
N GLY A 34 8.29 -5.08 -21.52
CA GLY A 34 8.08 -4.01 -22.49
C GLY A 34 6.90 -4.23 -23.45
N SER A 35 6.16 -5.36 -23.34
CA SER A 35 4.98 -5.62 -24.18
C SER A 35 3.72 -4.88 -23.75
N GLN A 36 3.69 -4.37 -22.52
CA GLN A 36 2.66 -3.49 -21.98
C GLN A 36 3.31 -2.35 -21.21
N THR A 37 2.61 -1.21 -21.11
CA THR A 37 3.08 -0.12 -20.26
C THR A 37 2.89 -0.49 -18.79
N ALA A 38 3.68 0.10 -17.89
CA ALA A 38 3.49 -0.04 -16.44
C ALA A 38 2.06 0.33 -16.00
N GLU A 39 1.44 1.26 -16.74
CA GLU A 39 0.07 1.72 -16.53
C GLU A 39 -0.99 0.61 -16.71
N GLU A 40 -0.74 -0.31 -17.63
CA GLU A 40 -1.66 -1.40 -17.99
C GLU A 40 -1.45 -2.65 -17.11
N ALA A 41 -0.22 -2.89 -16.68
CA ALA A 41 0.22 -4.20 -16.24
C ALA A 41 0.96 -4.22 -14.89
N GLY A 42 1.41 -3.05 -14.42
CA GLY A 42 2.21 -2.90 -13.21
C GLY A 42 3.70 -3.14 -13.42
N ASP A 43 4.49 -2.83 -12.40
CA ASP A 43 5.95 -2.90 -12.47
C ASP A 43 6.51 -4.28 -12.11
N GLY A 44 5.79 -5.05 -11.28
CA GLY A 44 6.14 -6.45 -10.92
C GLY A 44 7.56 -6.61 -10.37
N TYR A 45 7.90 -5.96 -9.25
CA TYR A 45 9.29 -5.84 -8.77
C TYR A 45 9.93 -7.15 -8.30
N VAL A 46 9.17 -8.00 -7.61
CA VAL A 46 9.70 -9.18 -6.91
C VAL A 46 9.52 -10.46 -7.73
N ASN A 47 8.31 -10.67 -8.26
CA ASN A 47 7.90 -11.95 -8.84
C ASN A 47 7.76 -11.88 -10.38
N PHE A 48 7.80 -13.05 -11.01
CA PHE A 48 7.57 -13.19 -12.45
C PHE A 48 6.08 -13.45 -12.69
N ILE A 49 5.43 -12.52 -13.37
CA ILE A 49 3.97 -12.50 -13.55
C ILE A 49 3.66 -12.61 -15.04
N PHE A 50 2.75 -13.51 -15.37
CA PHE A 50 2.24 -13.67 -16.73
C PHE A 50 0.72 -13.53 -16.72
N ILE A 51 0.18 -12.70 -17.61
CA ILE A 51 -1.24 -12.70 -17.93
C ILE A 51 -1.43 -13.61 -19.14
N VAL A 52 -2.29 -14.61 -19.00
CA VAL A 52 -2.63 -15.52 -20.08
C VAL A 52 -4.12 -15.38 -20.36
N ARG A 53 -4.44 -15.05 -21.62
CA ARG A 53 -5.83 -14.87 -22.07
C ARG A 53 -6.14 -15.87 -23.15
N THR A 54 -7.19 -16.65 -22.94
CA THR A 54 -7.84 -17.45 -23.98
C THR A 54 -9.08 -16.72 -24.48
N LYS A 55 -9.85 -17.34 -25.37
CA LYS A 55 -11.11 -16.78 -25.87
C LYS A 55 -12.11 -16.44 -24.76
N ASP A 56 -12.21 -17.29 -23.75
CA ASP A 56 -13.27 -17.23 -22.73
C ASP A 56 -12.73 -16.95 -21.30
N HIS A 57 -11.40 -16.96 -21.11
CA HIS A 57 -10.78 -16.84 -19.79
C HIS A 57 -9.57 -15.91 -19.79
N SER A 58 -9.37 -15.23 -18.65
CA SER A 58 -8.15 -14.49 -18.33
C SER A 58 -7.67 -14.87 -16.93
N PHE A 59 -6.40 -15.24 -16.81
CA PHE A 59 -5.78 -15.59 -15.53
C PHE A 59 -4.35 -15.09 -15.44
N VAL A 60 -3.91 -14.89 -14.20
CA VAL A 60 -2.56 -14.50 -13.86
C VAL A 60 -1.82 -15.71 -13.31
N VAL A 61 -0.64 -15.96 -13.85
CA VAL A 61 0.30 -16.97 -13.37
C VAL A 61 1.47 -16.24 -12.69
N LYS A 62 1.62 -16.46 -11.38
CA LYS A 62 2.68 -15.85 -10.58
C LYS A 62 3.68 -16.90 -10.15
N GLN A 63 4.95 -16.71 -10.54
CA GLN A 63 6.06 -17.57 -10.17
C GLN A 63 7.10 -16.81 -9.34
N SER A 64 7.37 -17.29 -8.14
CA SER A 64 8.49 -16.81 -7.32
C SER A 64 9.79 -17.50 -7.72
N ARG A 65 10.87 -16.72 -7.85
CA ARG A 65 12.25 -17.21 -8.07
C ARG A 65 13.16 -16.82 -6.90
N GLU A 66 14.37 -17.38 -6.88
CA GLU A 66 15.39 -17.11 -5.85
C GLU A 66 15.82 -15.64 -5.84
N ALA A 67 15.95 -15.04 -7.02
CA ALA A 67 16.23 -13.62 -7.17
C ALA A 67 14.94 -12.83 -7.42
N ALA A 68 14.81 -11.67 -6.78
CA ALA A 68 13.82 -10.66 -7.12
C ALA A 68 14.00 -10.24 -8.58
N ARG A 69 12.88 -10.05 -9.29
CA ARG A 69 12.90 -9.74 -10.73
C ARG A 69 13.68 -8.47 -11.07
N MET A 70 13.50 -7.40 -10.29
CA MET A 70 14.12 -6.10 -10.59
C MET A 70 15.50 -5.90 -9.96
N SER A 71 15.68 -6.25 -8.68
CA SER A 71 16.95 -5.99 -7.97
C SER A 71 17.96 -7.14 -8.09
N GLY A 72 17.53 -8.34 -8.47
CA GLY A 72 18.35 -9.55 -8.42
C GLY A 72 18.66 -10.04 -7.00
N GLY A 73 18.17 -9.35 -5.95
CA GLY A 73 18.40 -9.70 -4.55
C GLY A 73 17.73 -11.02 -4.17
N GLN A 74 18.33 -11.77 -3.24
CA GLN A 74 17.75 -13.03 -2.79
C GLN A 74 16.44 -12.78 -2.04
N MET A 75 15.41 -13.56 -2.39
CA MET A 75 14.08 -13.47 -1.78
C MET A 75 13.63 -14.80 -1.20
N PRO A 76 12.90 -14.79 -0.06
CA PRO A 76 12.31 -15.99 0.53
C PRO A 76 11.43 -16.74 -0.46
N LEU A 77 11.66 -18.04 -0.60
CA LEU A 77 10.97 -18.87 -1.59
C LEU A 77 9.55 -19.26 -1.17
N THR A 78 9.28 -19.20 0.12
CA THR A 78 7.99 -19.50 0.75
C THR A 78 6.95 -18.41 0.52
N ARG A 79 7.36 -17.21 0.08
CA ARG A 79 6.48 -16.03 -0.08
C ARG A 79 5.27 -16.28 -0.99
N ASN A 80 5.45 -17.05 -2.08
CA ASN A 80 4.37 -17.34 -3.04
C ASN A 80 3.28 -18.24 -2.42
N HIS A 81 3.70 -19.17 -1.56
CA HIS A 81 2.77 -20.03 -0.84
C HIS A 81 2.03 -19.25 0.24
N LEU A 82 2.75 -18.40 0.98
CA LEU A 82 2.15 -17.54 1.99
C LEU A 82 1.12 -16.58 1.36
N GLU A 83 1.45 -15.98 0.22
CA GLU A 83 0.52 -15.14 -0.55
C GLU A 83 -0.73 -15.91 -0.98
N PHE A 84 -0.58 -17.12 -1.55
CA PHE A 84 -1.72 -17.95 -1.94
C PHE A 84 -2.65 -18.24 -0.74
N ASP A 85 -2.08 -18.55 0.42
CA ASP A 85 -2.84 -18.78 1.64
C ASP A 85 -3.52 -17.51 2.16
N ALA A 86 -2.82 -16.37 2.15
CA ALA A 86 -3.37 -15.07 2.52
C ALA A 86 -4.56 -14.72 1.62
N MET A 87 -4.40 -14.86 0.30
CA MET A 87 -5.46 -14.64 -0.68
C MET A 87 -6.66 -15.53 -0.43
N LYS A 88 -6.49 -16.79 -0.02
CA LYS A 88 -7.63 -17.66 0.34
C LYS A 88 -8.40 -17.13 1.55
N VAL A 89 -7.69 -16.68 2.59
CA VAL A 89 -8.31 -16.10 3.78
C VAL A 89 -9.06 -14.82 3.43
N PHE A 90 -8.40 -13.88 2.75
CA PHE A 90 -9.00 -12.61 2.39
C PHE A 90 -10.13 -12.75 1.36
N ASN A 91 -10.03 -13.67 0.40
CA ASN A 91 -11.12 -13.96 -0.54
C ASN A 91 -12.33 -14.61 0.16
N ALA A 92 -12.13 -15.43 1.19
CA ALA A 92 -13.24 -15.99 1.97
C ALA A 92 -14.02 -14.91 2.74
N ILE A 93 -13.34 -13.83 3.15
CA ILE A 93 -13.94 -12.70 3.87
C ILE A 93 -14.56 -11.69 2.90
N ALA A 94 -13.82 -11.34 1.85
CA ALA A 94 -14.11 -10.24 0.94
C ALA A 94 -13.94 -10.67 -0.53
N PRO A 95 -14.75 -11.62 -1.04
CA PRO A 95 -14.54 -12.25 -2.35
C PRO A 95 -14.62 -11.27 -3.53
N ASN A 96 -15.34 -10.17 -3.37
CA ASN A 96 -15.45 -9.13 -4.39
C ASN A 96 -14.16 -8.32 -4.54
N TYR A 97 -13.31 -8.27 -3.51
CA TYR A 97 -12.10 -7.43 -3.47
C TYR A 97 -10.80 -8.21 -3.67
N VAL A 98 -10.82 -9.54 -3.67
CA VAL A 98 -9.59 -10.34 -3.81
C VAL A 98 -9.72 -11.26 -5.02
N PRO A 99 -8.72 -11.35 -5.91
CA PRO A 99 -8.76 -12.30 -7.00
C PRO A 99 -8.92 -13.73 -6.49
N LYS A 100 -9.81 -14.50 -7.12
CA LYS A 100 -9.94 -15.93 -6.81
C LYS A 100 -8.65 -16.66 -7.17
N VAL A 101 -8.07 -17.41 -6.24
CA VAL A 101 -6.95 -18.32 -6.54
C VAL A 101 -7.48 -19.67 -7.04
N TYR A 102 -6.82 -20.24 -8.05
CA TYR A 102 -7.22 -21.50 -8.68
C TYR A 102 -6.42 -22.68 -8.14
N PHE A 103 -5.09 -22.61 -8.17
CA PHE A 103 -4.22 -23.65 -7.63
C PHE A 103 -2.83 -23.09 -7.31
N ILE A 104 -2.08 -23.86 -6.52
CA ILE A 104 -0.66 -23.66 -6.25
C ILE A 104 0.11 -24.96 -6.56
N ASP A 105 1.32 -24.82 -7.10
CA ASP A 105 2.31 -25.86 -7.34
C ASP A 105 3.58 -25.48 -6.58
N ASP A 106 3.73 -26.02 -5.37
CA ASP A 106 4.85 -25.72 -4.46
C ASP A 106 6.20 -26.14 -5.02
N VAL A 107 6.24 -27.24 -5.80
CA VAL A 107 7.47 -27.76 -6.39
C VAL A 107 8.03 -26.78 -7.41
N ASN A 108 7.16 -26.13 -8.18
CA ASN A 108 7.54 -25.15 -9.19
C ASN A 108 7.40 -23.70 -8.73
N ARG A 109 6.86 -23.50 -7.53
CA ARG A 109 6.62 -22.20 -6.88
C ARG A 109 5.75 -21.30 -7.74
N VAL A 110 4.68 -21.87 -8.26
CA VAL A 110 3.71 -21.20 -9.14
C VAL A 110 2.35 -21.23 -8.48
N PHE A 111 1.61 -20.12 -8.51
CA PHE A 111 0.17 -20.17 -8.32
C PHE A 111 -0.54 -19.43 -9.45
N VAL A 112 -1.80 -19.78 -9.65
CA VAL A 112 -2.65 -19.17 -10.68
C VAL A 112 -3.87 -18.54 -10.01
N MET A 113 -4.23 -17.33 -10.44
CA MET A 113 -5.35 -16.56 -9.91
C MET A 113 -6.15 -15.86 -11.02
N GLU A 114 -7.34 -15.37 -10.67
CA GLU A 114 -8.15 -14.46 -11.48
C GLU A 114 -7.33 -13.25 -11.93
N ASP A 115 -7.53 -12.81 -13.18
CA ASP A 115 -6.95 -11.57 -13.68
C ASP A 115 -7.70 -10.36 -13.11
N ALA A 116 -7.02 -9.59 -12.26
CA ALA A 116 -7.57 -8.41 -11.60
C ALA A 116 -7.87 -7.25 -12.58
N SER A 117 -7.28 -7.24 -13.79
CA SER A 117 -7.53 -6.23 -14.83
C SER A 117 -8.85 -6.41 -15.59
N THR A 118 -9.56 -7.51 -15.33
CA THR A 118 -10.89 -7.75 -15.89
C THR A 118 -11.88 -6.64 -15.53
N GLU A 119 -12.95 -6.50 -16.32
CA GLU A 119 -14.00 -5.47 -16.13
C GLU A 119 -13.47 -4.02 -16.17
N GLY A 120 -12.35 -3.79 -16.85
CA GLY A 120 -11.80 -2.45 -17.08
C GLY A 120 -11.08 -1.84 -15.87
N ARG A 121 -10.73 -2.66 -14.86
CA ARG A 121 -9.92 -2.21 -13.74
C ARG A 121 -8.48 -1.93 -14.17
N MET A 122 -7.90 -0.89 -13.61
CA MET A 122 -6.51 -0.49 -13.85
C MET A 122 -5.79 -0.24 -12.53
N ILE A 123 -4.47 -0.34 -12.54
CA ILE A 123 -3.68 -0.11 -11.33
C ILE A 123 -3.78 1.35 -10.90
N ALA A 124 -4.26 1.59 -9.69
CA ALA A 124 -4.69 2.89 -9.23
C ALA A 124 -3.55 3.93 -9.27
N ARG A 125 -2.32 3.56 -8.90
CA ARG A 125 -1.16 4.49 -8.89
C ARG A 125 -0.95 5.16 -10.24
N PHE A 126 -0.90 4.39 -11.32
CA PHE A 126 -0.61 4.94 -12.65
C PHE A 126 -1.77 5.80 -13.17
N GLN A 127 -3.01 5.44 -12.81
CA GLN A 127 -4.16 6.27 -13.16
C GLN A 127 -4.16 7.59 -12.36
N PHE A 128 -3.79 7.55 -11.08
CA PHE A 128 -3.58 8.75 -10.28
C PHE A 128 -2.44 9.62 -10.82
N ASN A 129 -1.36 9.04 -11.33
CA ASN A 129 -0.28 9.77 -12.00
C ASN A 129 -0.74 10.51 -13.27
N GLN A 130 -1.82 10.04 -13.90
CA GLN A 130 -2.48 10.69 -15.04
C GLN A 130 -3.66 11.59 -14.62
N ASN A 131 -3.76 11.97 -13.35
CA ASN A 131 -4.85 12.79 -12.81
C ASN A 131 -6.25 12.16 -12.91
N ARG A 132 -6.35 10.84 -13.13
CA ARG A 132 -7.64 10.13 -13.17
C ARG A 132 -8.12 9.82 -11.77
N THR A 133 -9.43 9.85 -11.57
CA THR A 133 -10.08 9.62 -10.28
C THR A 133 -10.98 8.40 -10.32
N PHE A 134 -11.27 7.83 -9.15
CA PHE A 134 -12.11 6.65 -8.99
C PHE A 134 -13.14 6.91 -7.88
N PRO A 135 -14.38 7.27 -8.24
CA PRO A 135 -15.38 7.70 -7.25
C PRO A 135 -15.67 6.68 -6.13
N GLY A 136 -15.54 5.38 -6.38
CA GLY A 136 -15.73 4.33 -5.36
C GLY A 136 -14.49 3.93 -4.57
N PHE A 137 -13.31 4.50 -4.85
CA PHE A 137 -12.03 3.98 -4.38
C PHE A 137 -11.91 3.95 -2.86
N ALA A 138 -12.13 5.08 -2.20
CA ALA A 138 -12.05 5.20 -0.74
C ALA A 138 -12.99 4.21 -0.05
N ARG A 139 -14.27 4.21 -0.47
CA ARG A 139 -15.31 3.31 0.07
C ARG A 139 -14.95 1.83 -0.07
N HIS A 140 -14.47 1.40 -1.24
CA HIS A 140 -14.11 -0.01 -1.45
C HIS A 140 -12.88 -0.41 -0.63
N CYS A 141 -11.84 0.44 -0.59
CA CYS A 141 -10.63 0.16 0.19
C CYS A 141 -10.94 0.11 1.69
N GLY A 142 -11.72 1.07 2.20
CA GLY A 142 -12.11 1.12 3.62
C GLY A 142 -12.94 -0.10 4.02
N ARG A 143 -13.89 -0.52 3.17
CA ARG A 143 -14.68 -1.74 3.41
C ARG A 143 -13.84 -3.01 3.39
N TYR A 144 -12.94 -3.12 2.40
CA TYR A 144 -12.01 -4.25 2.31
C TYR A 144 -11.20 -4.37 3.61
N MET A 145 -10.47 -3.31 3.99
CA MET A 145 -9.62 -3.33 5.18
C MET A 145 -10.43 -3.59 6.46
N ALA A 146 -11.57 -2.93 6.64
CA ALA A 146 -12.39 -3.11 7.83
C ALA A 146 -12.96 -4.54 7.95
N ASP A 147 -13.39 -5.14 6.84
CA ASP A 147 -13.87 -6.52 6.84
C ASP A 147 -12.71 -7.50 7.13
N THR A 148 -11.59 -7.39 6.41
CA THR A 148 -10.45 -8.29 6.62
C THR A 148 -9.86 -8.18 8.02
N ASP A 149 -9.71 -6.97 8.54
CA ASP A 149 -9.16 -6.73 9.86
C ASP A 149 -10.08 -7.29 10.95
N PHE A 150 -11.37 -6.99 10.87
CA PHE A 150 -12.32 -7.39 11.89
C PHE A 150 -12.44 -8.91 11.99
N TYR A 151 -12.69 -9.59 10.85
CA TYR A 151 -12.93 -11.03 10.83
C TYR A 151 -11.66 -11.88 11.07
N THR A 152 -10.48 -11.25 11.08
CA THR A 152 -9.21 -11.91 11.43
C THR A 152 -8.67 -11.49 12.81
N SER A 153 -9.42 -10.71 13.57
CA SER A 153 -9.02 -10.23 14.90
C SER A 153 -9.53 -11.12 16.04
N GLU A 154 -8.95 -10.92 17.23
CA GLU A 154 -9.46 -11.53 18.46
C GLU A 154 -10.87 -11.08 18.84
N LEU A 155 -11.40 -10.01 18.24
CA LEU A 155 -12.76 -9.53 18.51
C LEU A 155 -13.81 -10.48 17.93
N TYR A 156 -13.46 -11.18 16.85
CA TYR A 156 -14.33 -12.12 16.13
C TYR A 156 -13.90 -13.58 16.34
N LEU A 157 -12.62 -13.90 16.09
CA LEU A 157 -12.12 -15.27 16.16
C LEU A 157 -12.03 -15.78 17.60
N ASP A 158 -12.26 -17.08 17.78
CA ASP A 158 -11.92 -17.75 19.03
C ASP A 158 -10.41 -17.79 19.23
N THR A 159 -9.96 -17.74 20.49
CA THR A 159 -8.55 -17.61 20.84
C THR A 159 -7.63 -18.67 20.19
N PRO A 160 -8.01 -19.96 20.11
CA PRO A 160 -7.20 -20.96 19.42
C PRO A 160 -7.01 -20.65 17.92
N ASP A 161 -8.07 -20.22 17.24
CA ASP A 161 -8.04 -19.93 15.81
C ASP A 161 -7.23 -18.66 15.52
N PHE A 162 -7.39 -17.61 16.33
CA PHE A 162 -6.57 -16.41 16.23
C PHE A 162 -5.09 -16.73 16.40
N ARG A 163 -4.73 -17.53 17.41
CA ARG A 163 -3.33 -17.97 17.62
C ARG A 163 -2.80 -18.82 16.48
N ALA A 164 -3.62 -19.73 15.95
CA ALA A 164 -3.24 -20.54 14.80
C ALA A 164 -3.01 -19.68 13.56
N LEU A 165 -3.85 -18.66 13.34
CA LEU A 165 -3.69 -17.67 12.28
C LEU A 165 -2.36 -16.90 12.43
N THR A 166 -2.07 -16.40 13.64
CA THR A 166 -0.81 -15.72 13.95
C THR A 166 0.41 -16.62 13.71
N CYS A 167 0.35 -17.89 14.09
CA CYS A 167 1.43 -18.84 13.83
C CYS A 167 1.60 -19.11 12.32
N ARG A 168 0.49 -19.25 11.57
CA ARG A 168 0.53 -19.52 10.13
C ARG A 168 1.17 -18.36 9.36
N PHE A 169 0.82 -17.14 9.73
CA PHE A 169 1.27 -15.91 9.09
C PHE A 169 2.34 -15.17 9.90
N MET A 170 3.24 -15.89 10.57
CA MET A 170 4.38 -15.27 11.25
C MET A 170 5.27 -14.48 10.28
N ASN A 171 5.41 -15.00 9.04
CA ASN A 171 6.12 -14.40 7.91
C ASN A 171 7.53 -13.86 8.23
N ALA A 172 8.29 -14.61 9.02
CA ALA A 172 9.57 -14.18 9.58
C ALA A 172 10.63 -13.80 8.54
N ASP A 173 10.54 -14.34 7.32
CA ASP A 173 11.55 -14.13 6.28
C ASP A 173 11.29 -12.87 5.44
N MET A 174 10.01 -12.51 5.18
CA MET A 174 9.67 -11.32 4.38
C MET A 174 9.54 -10.07 5.24
N ARG A 175 9.08 -10.21 6.50
CA ARG A 175 8.89 -9.08 7.42
C ARG A 175 10.11 -8.17 7.57
N PRO A 176 11.36 -8.66 7.68
CA PRO A 176 12.53 -7.81 7.83
C PRO A 176 12.68 -6.76 6.73
N ILE A 177 12.21 -7.04 5.50
CA ILE A 177 12.24 -6.08 4.39
C ILE A 177 11.45 -4.82 4.76
N MET A 178 10.29 -4.98 5.38
CA MET A 178 9.47 -3.85 5.85
C MET A 178 9.98 -3.30 7.19
N GLU A 179 10.31 -4.17 8.15
CA GLU A 179 10.75 -3.78 9.50
C GLU A 179 12.03 -2.95 9.50
N ASP A 180 12.96 -3.28 8.62
CA ASP A 180 14.26 -2.62 8.56
C ASP A 180 14.34 -1.63 7.39
N GLY A 181 13.65 -1.91 6.28
CA GLY A 181 13.50 -1.00 5.15
C GLY A 181 12.77 0.28 5.54
N LEU A 182 11.51 0.15 5.99
CA LEU A 182 10.66 1.30 6.31
C LEU A 182 11.04 2.00 7.60
N PHE A 183 11.63 1.31 8.59
CA PHE A 183 11.80 1.90 9.93
C PHE A 183 13.24 2.09 10.38
N ILE A 184 14.22 1.42 9.76
CA ILE A 184 15.65 1.55 10.13
C ILE A 184 16.51 2.09 8.97
N ASN A 185 15.93 2.24 7.77
CA ASN A 185 16.65 2.66 6.56
C ASN A 185 17.74 1.64 6.15
N MET A 186 17.41 0.34 6.15
CA MET A 186 18.39 -0.73 5.86
C MET A 186 19.03 -0.64 4.47
N PHE A 187 18.37 0.04 3.53
CA PHE A 187 18.88 0.23 2.17
C PHE A 187 19.95 1.34 2.09
N GLY A 188 20.25 2.01 3.21
CA GLY A 188 21.28 3.05 3.27
C GLY A 188 20.99 4.20 2.31
N THR A 189 19.71 4.50 2.12
CA THR A 189 19.26 5.07 0.85
C THR A 189 19.64 6.54 0.74
N PRO A 190 20.52 6.92 -0.21
CA PRO A 190 20.71 8.33 -0.53
C PRO A 190 19.42 8.85 -1.16
N TYR A 191 19.09 10.12 -0.92
CA TYR A 191 18.01 10.73 -1.69
C TYR A 191 18.45 10.86 -3.15
N ASP A 192 17.49 11.11 -4.06
CA ASP A 192 17.78 11.34 -5.48
C ASP A 192 18.88 12.41 -5.64
N SER A 193 20.09 11.96 -6.02
CA SER A 193 21.28 12.81 -6.13
C SER A 193 21.11 13.89 -7.21
N THR A 194 20.21 13.70 -8.17
CA THR A 194 19.91 14.67 -9.22
C THR A 194 19.21 15.92 -8.67
N LEU A 195 18.64 15.84 -7.47
CA LEU A 195 17.96 16.97 -6.81
C LEU A 195 18.93 17.93 -6.08
N GLY A 196 20.23 17.63 -6.05
CA GLY A 196 21.28 18.53 -5.56
C GLY A 196 21.50 18.53 -4.04
N GLU A 197 22.68 18.99 -3.62
CA GLU A 197 23.15 18.89 -2.23
C GLU A 197 22.27 19.62 -1.21
N GLU A 198 21.61 20.72 -1.59
CA GLU A 198 20.73 21.46 -0.68
C GLU A 198 19.48 20.66 -0.30
N PHE A 199 18.89 19.94 -1.27
CA PHE A 199 17.78 19.03 -1.01
C PHE A 199 18.21 17.88 -0.11
N GLN A 200 19.37 17.27 -0.40
CA GLN A 200 19.94 16.19 0.40
C GLN A 200 20.13 16.62 1.86
N ALA A 201 20.71 17.81 2.08
CA ALA A 201 20.92 18.37 3.41
C ALA A 201 19.59 18.64 4.14
N PHE A 202 18.59 19.17 3.43
CA PHE A 202 17.26 19.36 4.01
C PHE A 202 16.61 18.02 4.39
N ALA A 203 16.60 17.06 3.48
CA ALA A 203 15.93 15.79 3.70
C ALA A 203 16.56 15.06 4.88
N LYS A 204 17.91 15.04 4.97
CA LYS A 204 18.63 14.57 6.16
C LYS A 204 18.25 15.32 7.43
N SER A 205 18.07 16.65 7.37
CA SER A 205 17.70 17.45 8.54
C SER A 205 16.33 17.08 9.14
N ILE A 206 15.44 16.49 8.35
CA ILE A 206 14.16 15.94 8.83
C ILE A 206 14.34 14.51 9.33
N THR A 207 15.02 13.68 8.56
CA THR A 207 14.97 12.23 8.71
C THR A 207 16.00 11.67 9.68
N GLU A 208 17.08 12.43 9.88
CA GLU A 208 18.11 12.16 10.89
C GLU A 208 17.89 13.01 12.15
N ASP A 209 16.81 13.81 12.21
CA ASP A 209 16.45 14.51 13.42
C ASP A 209 16.16 13.50 14.55
N PRO A 210 16.81 13.63 15.73
CA PRO A 210 16.62 12.70 16.83
C PRO A 210 15.15 12.54 17.27
N ALA A 211 14.32 13.57 17.17
CA ALA A 211 12.91 13.50 17.50
C ALA A 211 12.15 12.65 16.47
N TYR A 212 12.39 12.85 15.17
CA TYR A 212 11.72 12.06 14.13
C TYR A 212 12.17 10.60 14.19
N LEU A 213 13.47 10.35 14.38
CA LEU A 213 14.01 9.02 14.62
C LEU A 213 13.35 8.33 15.81
N THR A 214 13.14 9.06 16.92
CA THR A 214 12.46 8.51 18.11
C THR A 214 11.04 8.07 17.78
N GLU A 215 10.26 8.92 17.10
CA GLU A 215 8.89 8.60 16.71
C GLU A 215 8.84 7.43 15.71
N ARG A 216 9.76 7.38 14.74
CA ARG A 216 9.90 6.26 13.81
C ARG A 216 10.16 4.94 14.53
N HIS A 217 11.01 4.93 15.56
CA HIS A 217 11.27 3.72 16.36
C HIS A 217 10.06 3.32 17.22
N LYS A 218 9.25 4.27 17.70
CA LYS A 218 7.97 3.95 18.37
C LYS A 218 6.99 3.27 17.40
N MET A 219 6.86 3.79 16.18
CA MET A 219 6.03 3.16 15.16
C MET A 219 6.55 1.77 14.75
N ARG A 220 7.88 1.61 14.67
CA ARG A 220 8.50 0.29 14.48
C ARG A 220 8.13 -0.68 15.60
N HIS A 221 8.21 -0.22 16.85
CA HIS A 221 7.85 -1.04 17.99
C HIS A 221 6.39 -1.51 17.91
N ILE A 222 5.46 -0.61 17.55
CA ILE A 222 4.05 -0.93 17.30
C ILE A 222 3.94 -2.01 16.21
N TYR A 223 4.55 -1.79 15.04
CA TYR A 223 4.54 -2.75 13.93
C TYR A 223 5.08 -4.13 14.30
N MET A 224 6.15 -4.19 15.09
CA MET A 224 6.80 -5.45 15.47
C MET A 224 6.05 -6.23 16.55
N THR A 225 5.27 -5.56 17.41
CA THR A 225 4.75 -6.16 18.64
C THR A 225 3.23 -6.31 18.68
N LYS A 226 2.50 -5.46 17.97
CA LYS A 226 1.04 -5.56 17.89
C LYS A 226 0.64 -6.62 16.87
N ALA A 227 -0.02 -7.66 17.36
CA ALA A 227 -0.72 -8.65 16.53
C ALA A 227 -2.21 -8.50 16.81
N GLU A 228 -2.89 -7.65 16.03
CA GLU A 228 -4.30 -7.29 16.21
C GLU A 228 -5.20 -7.97 15.17
N CYS A 229 -4.75 -8.02 13.92
CA CYS A 229 -5.44 -8.67 12.79
C CYS A 229 -4.45 -9.13 11.71
N LEU A 230 -4.92 -9.87 10.71
CA LEU A 230 -4.14 -10.21 9.53
C LEU A 230 -4.12 -9.01 8.55
N ILE A 231 -2.98 -8.35 8.44
CA ILE A 231 -2.79 -7.20 7.55
C ILE A 231 -2.12 -7.62 6.24
N HIS A 232 -2.37 -6.89 5.16
CA HIS A 232 -1.69 -7.01 3.86
C HIS A 232 -0.20 -6.68 3.97
N ALA A 233 0.14 -5.70 4.81
CA ALA A 233 1.48 -5.24 5.13
C ALA A 233 2.25 -4.51 4.00
N ASP A 234 1.66 -4.39 2.80
CA ASP A 234 2.17 -3.61 1.67
C ASP A 234 1.05 -2.98 0.83
N LEU A 235 0.02 -2.44 1.49
CA LEU A 235 -1.20 -1.97 0.83
C LEU A 235 -1.03 -0.57 0.24
N HIS A 236 -0.47 -0.49 -0.97
CA HIS A 236 -0.32 0.76 -1.71
C HIS A 236 -1.10 0.81 -3.01
N THR A 237 -1.16 2.00 -3.63
CA THR A 237 -1.92 2.25 -4.86
C THR A 237 -1.48 1.42 -6.08
N SER A 238 -0.28 0.82 -6.09
CA SER A 238 0.07 -0.17 -7.15
C SER A 238 -0.47 -1.58 -6.91
N ASN A 239 -0.92 -1.89 -5.68
CA ASN A 239 -1.47 -3.19 -5.30
C ASN A 239 -3.01 -3.16 -5.32
N LEU A 240 -3.58 -2.13 -5.96
CA LEU A 240 -5.00 -1.85 -6.04
C LEU A 240 -5.38 -1.66 -7.51
N PHE A 241 -6.12 -2.62 -8.05
CA PHE A 241 -6.81 -2.50 -9.32
C PHE A 241 -8.16 -1.84 -9.09
N ALA A 242 -8.38 -0.66 -9.66
CA ALA A 242 -9.59 0.13 -9.48
C ALA A 242 -10.33 0.34 -10.81
N GLY A 243 -11.66 0.24 -10.75
CA GLY A 243 -12.59 0.66 -11.80
C GLY A 243 -13.49 1.78 -11.27
N LEU A 244 -14.55 2.12 -12.02
CA LEU A 244 -15.50 3.16 -11.60
C LEU A 244 -16.19 2.83 -10.26
N ASP A 245 -16.58 1.58 -10.06
CA ASP A 245 -17.23 1.06 -8.83
C ASP A 245 -16.80 -0.39 -8.55
N SER A 246 -15.53 -0.72 -8.81
CA SER A 246 -14.95 -2.02 -8.47
C SER A 246 -13.51 -1.89 -8.01
N LEU A 247 -13.06 -2.84 -7.18
CA LEU A 247 -11.72 -2.89 -6.62
C LEU A 247 -11.23 -4.34 -6.56
N LYS A 248 -9.96 -4.57 -6.87
CA LYS A 248 -9.24 -5.82 -6.57
C LYS A 248 -7.90 -5.50 -5.90
N VAL A 249 -7.63 -6.15 -4.77
CA VAL A 249 -6.40 -6.06 -3.98
C VAL A 249 -5.52 -7.25 -4.31
N ILE A 250 -4.24 -7.02 -4.55
CA ILE A 250 -3.27 -8.04 -4.98
C ILE A 250 -1.96 -7.92 -4.20
N ASP A 251 -1.09 -8.92 -4.33
CA ASP A 251 0.31 -8.89 -3.83
C ASP A 251 0.45 -8.97 -2.30
N MET A 252 -0.23 -9.95 -1.71
CA MET A 252 -0.32 -10.18 -0.27
C MET A 252 0.90 -10.94 0.31
N GLU A 253 2.09 -10.80 -0.28
CA GLU A 253 3.27 -11.60 0.09
C GLU A 253 3.92 -11.19 1.42
N PHE A 254 3.62 -9.98 1.90
CA PHE A 254 4.09 -9.47 3.20
C PHE A 254 3.14 -9.77 4.36
N THR A 255 2.00 -10.41 4.08
CA THR A 255 0.92 -10.64 5.05
C THR A 255 1.42 -11.23 6.37
N PHE A 256 1.02 -10.63 7.48
CA PHE A 256 1.26 -11.14 8.84
C PHE A 256 0.22 -10.60 9.82
N CYS A 257 0.18 -11.14 11.04
CA CYS A 257 -0.67 -10.56 12.09
C CYS A 257 -0.01 -9.28 12.65
N GLY A 258 -0.56 -8.13 12.31
CA GLY A 258 -0.03 -6.79 12.60
C GLY A 258 -1.08 -5.86 13.21
N PRO A 259 -0.78 -4.55 13.31
CA PRO A 259 -1.69 -3.56 13.91
C PRO A 259 -2.77 -3.10 12.93
N PHE A 260 -3.99 -2.89 13.44
CA PHE A 260 -5.17 -2.42 12.69
C PHE A 260 -4.90 -1.15 11.88
N SER A 261 -4.09 -0.24 12.42
CA SER A 261 -3.83 1.06 11.79
C SER A 261 -2.82 1.01 10.65
N TYR A 262 -2.11 -0.12 10.43
CA TYR A 262 -0.96 -0.15 9.53
C TYR A 262 -1.37 -0.02 8.06
N ASP A 263 -2.22 -0.90 7.54
CA ASP A 263 -2.61 -0.88 6.12
C ASP A 263 -3.32 0.42 5.75
N LEU A 264 -4.17 0.93 6.65
CA LEU A 264 -4.81 2.23 6.50
C LEU A 264 -3.77 3.37 6.42
N GLY A 265 -2.81 3.38 7.34
CA GLY A 265 -1.70 4.34 7.32
C GLY A 265 -0.83 4.20 6.07
N TYR A 266 -0.56 2.98 5.62
CA TYR A 266 0.23 2.70 4.43
C TYR A 266 -0.44 3.27 3.18
N LEU A 267 -1.73 3.02 3.00
CA LEU A 267 -2.49 3.54 1.87
C LEU A 267 -2.61 5.07 1.93
N ILE A 268 -2.90 5.64 3.11
CA ILE A 268 -2.96 7.10 3.30
C ILE A 268 -1.60 7.75 3.00
N GLY A 269 -0.49 7.16 3.43
CA GLY A 269 0.86 7.66 3.10
C GLY A 269 1.10 7.77 1.60
N ASN A 270 0.62 6.81 0.81
CA ASN A 270 0.70 6.87 -0.65
C ASN A 270 -0.19 7.96 -1.25
N LEU A 271 -1.37 8.21 -0.66
CA LEU A 271 -2.23 9.33 -1.06
C LEU A 271 -1.58 10.68 -0.71
N VAL A 272 -0.81 10.77 0.39
CA VAL A 272 -0.04 11.97 0.76
C VAL A 272 1.05 12.23 -0.29
N SER A 273 1.79 11.21 -0.72
CA SER A 273 2.77 11.34 -1.82
C SER A 273 2.11 11.89 -3.09
N GLN A 274 0.94 11.34 -3.46
CA GLN A 274 0.19 11.80 -4.62
C GLN A 274 -0.31 13.23 -4.48
N TYR A 275 -0.73 13.63 -3.28
CA TYR A 275 -1.17 15.00 -3.00
C TYR A 275 -0.02 15.99 -3.15
N ALA A 276 1.13 15.69 -2.54
CA ALA A 276 2.33 16.53 -2.65
C ALA A 276 2.83 16.62 -4.10
N SER A 277 2.81 15.51 -4.85
CA SER A 277 3.11 15.50 -6.28
C SER A 277 2.12 16.38 -7.07
N ALA A 278 0.82 16.27 -6.81
CA ALA A 278 -0.23 17.06 -7.46
C ALA A 278 -0.09 18.59 -7.26
N CYS A 279 0.56 19.03 -6.18
CA CYS A 279 0.84 20.46 -5.96
C CYS A 279 1.81 21.04 -7.01
N TYR A 280 2.66 20.22 -7.63
CA TYR A 280 3.76 20.68 -8.49
C TYR A 280 3.78 20.08 -9.89
N ARG A 281 3.24 18.87 -10.08
CA ARG A 281 3.17 18.26 -11.41
C ARG A 281 2.24 19.04 -12.34
N ASP A 282 2.42 18.84 -13.64
CA ASP A 282 1.67 19.56 -14.64
C ASP A 282 0.24 19.05 -14.77
N PHE A 283 -0.70 19.99 -14.93
CA PHE A 283 -2.11 19.74 -15.21
C PHE A 283 -2.53 20.56 -16.43
N PRO A 284 -3.57 20.12 -17.19
CA PRO A 284 -4.07 20.90 -18.31
C PRO A 284 -4.61 22.28 -17.90
N SER A 285 -5.10 22.41 -16.66
CA SER A 285 -5.52 23.69 -16.07
C SER A 285 -5.35 23.72 -14.55
N GLU A 286 -5.31 24.94 -13.97
CA GLU A 286 -5.31 25.12 -12.52
C GLU A 286 -6.55 24.53 -11.85
N GLN A 287 -7.71 24.64 -12.52
CA GLN A 287 -8.97 24.12 -12.02
C GLN A 287 -8.91 22.59 -11.86
N GLU A 288 -8.39 21.88 -12.88
CA GLU A 288 -8.21 20.42 -12.80
C GLU A 288 -7.23 20.01 -11.71
N ARG A 289 -6.17 20.80 -11.47
CA ARG A 289 -5.25 20.59 -10.36
C ARG A 289 -5.97 20.69 -9.01
N LEU A 290 -6.78 21.73 -8.83
CA LEU A 290 -7.55 21.95 -7.60
C LEU A 290 -8.58 20.84 -7.36
N GLU A 291 -9.28 20.41 -8.41
CA GLU A 291 -10.25 19.30 -8.34
C GLU A 291 -9.60 17.97 -7.98
N PHE A 292 -8.46 17.64 -8.60
CA PHE A 292 -7.75 16.41 -8.30
C PHE A 292 -7.18 16.40 -6.88
N LYS A 293 -6.63 17.52 -6.42
CA LYS A 293 -6.18 17.69 -5.04
C LYS A 293 -7.34 17.54 -4.05
N ALA A 294 -8.48 18.17 -4.32
CA ALA A 294 -9.67 18.03 -3.49
C ALA A 294 -10.17 16.58 -3.45
N TYR A 295 -10.13 15.87 -4.58
CA TYR A 295 -10.43 14.44 -4.65
C TYR A 295 -9.51 13.61 -3.75
N LEU A 296 -8.19 13.85 -3.77
CA LEU A 296 -7.24 13.11 -2.92
C LEU A 296 -7.50 13.35 -1.43
N LEU A 297 -7.74 14.59 -1.01
CA LEU A 297 -8.05 14.91 0.38
C LEU A 297 -9.38 14.27 0.82
N ALA A 298 -10.42 14.37 -0.02
CA ALA A 298 -11.70 13.72 0.23
C ALA A 298 -11.56 12.19 0.31
N THR A 299 -10.71 11.60 -0.55
CA THR A 299 -10.40 10.16 -0.54
C THR A 299 -9.79 9.74 0.80
N MET A 300 -8.85 10.52 1.36
CA MET A 300 -8.25 10.21 2.68
C MET A 300 -9.28 10.24 3.81
N VAL A 301 -10.18 11.23 3.81
CA VAL A 301 -11.27 11.35 4.80
C VAL A 301 -12.24 10.17 4.67
N GLU A 302 -12.81 9.96 3.47
CA GLU A 302 -13.77 8.88 3.23
C GLU A 302 -13.17 7.50 3.51
N LEU A 303 -11.88 7.30 3.24
CA LEU A 303 -11.18 6.05 3.51
C LEU A 303 -11.12 5.76 5.02
N TYR A 304 -10.71 6.74 5.83
CA TYR A 304 -10.67 6.64 7.29
C TYR A 304 -12.08 6.41 7.86
N GLU A 305 -13.04 7.24 7.47
CA GLU A 305 -14.40 7.16 7.99
C GLU A 305 -15.06 5.84 7.61
N THR A 306 -14.94 5.42 6.34
CA THR A 306 -15.49 4.13 5.89
C THR A 306 -14.86 2.97 6.66
N TYR A 307 -13.54 3.00 6.89
CA TYR A 307 -12.86 1.95 7.65
C TYR A 307 -13.41 1.87 9.07
N VAL A 308 -13.41 3.01 9.79
CA VAL A 308 -13.83 3.07 11.20
C VAL A 308 -15.29 2.67 11.33
N ASP A 309 -16.18 3.24 10.52
CA ASP A 309 -17.61 2.96 10.57
C ASP A 309 -17.89 1.50 10.29
N ARG A 310 -17.34 0.96 9.18
CA ARG A 310 -17.53 -0.44 8.80
C ARG A 310 -16.98 -1.41 9.85
N PHE A 311 -15.82 -1.12 10.43
CA PHE A 311 -15.23 -1.95 11.48
C PHE A 311 -16.13 -1.94 12.72
N THR A 312 -16.60 -0.75 13.14
CA THR A 312 -17.46 -0.63 14.32
C THR A 312 -18.83 -1.27 14.10
N ASP A 313 -19.39 -1.21 12.88
CA ASP A 313 -20.61 -1.91 12.50
C ASP A 313 -20.44 -3.43 12.60
N ASN A 314 -19.33 -3.96 12.06
CA ASN A 314 -19.01 -5.38 12.16
C ASN A 314 -18.82 -5.80 13.62
N TRP A 315 -18.14 -4.97 14.42
CA TRP A 315 -17.98 -5.21 15.86
C TRP A 315 -19.33 -5.24 16.57
N VAL A 316 -20.21 -4.26 16.40
CA VAL A 316 -21.55 -4.27 17.02
C VAL A 316 -22.37 -5.48 16.60
N LYS A 317 -22.23 -5.93 15.35
CA LYS A 317 -23.04 -7.03 14.82
C LYS A 317 -22.51 -8.42 15.16
N TYR A 318 -21.20 -8.61 15.19
CA TYR A 318 -20.56 -9.93 15.21
C TYR A 318 -19.44 -10.08 16.24
N GLY A 319 -19.07 -9.01 16.95
CA GLY A 319 -18.05 -9.07 17.99
C GLY A 319 -18.48 -9.95 19.15
N LYS A 320 -17.53 -10.58 19.84
CA LYS A 320 -17.83 -11.36 21.05
C LYS A 320 -18.31 -10.43 22.17
N SER A 321 -19.32 -10.87 22.93
CA SER A 321 -19.95 -10.09 24.00
C SER A 321 -18.97 -9.57 25.05
N ILE A 322 -17.93 -10.36 25.36
CA ILE A 322 -16.87 -9.99 26.31
C ILE A 322 -16.16 -8.67 25.95
N TYR A 323 -16.16 -8.27 24.66
CA TYR A 323 -15.63 -6.99 24.21
C TYR A 323 -16.72 -5.95 23.96
N GLN A 324 -17.85 -6.35 23.36
CA GLN A 324 -18.96 -5.43 23.03
C GLN A 324 -19.53 -4.71 24.26
N ASP A 325 -19.62 -5.42 25.39
CA ASP A 325 -20.28 -4.92 26.59
C ASP A 325 -19.39 -3.99 27.42
N VAL A 326 -18.12 -3.78 27.04
CA VAL A 326 -17.16 -2.94 27.78
C VAL A 326 -17.32 -1.46 27.38
N PRO A 327 -17.82 -0.59 28.26
CA PRO A 327 -17.98 0.83 27.92
C PRO A 327 -16.64 1.49 27.61
N GLY A 328 -16.58 2.23 26.49
CA GLY A 328 -15.40 2.99 26.08
C GLY A 328 -14.35 2.21 25.29
N LEU A 329 -14.44 0.87 25.17
CA LEU A 329 -13.46 0.09 24.41
C LEU A 329 -13.48 0.42 22.91
N MET A 330 -14.68 0.62 22.34
CA MET A 330 -14.83 1.06 20.95
C MET A 330 -14.22 2.44 20.71
N ASP A 331 -14.38 3.36 21.67
CA ASP A 331 -13.81 4.70 21.55
C ASP A 331 -12.28 4.68 21.69
N ALA A 332 -11.75 3.80 22.54
CA ALA A 332 -10.32 3.55 22.62
C ALA A 332 -9.75 3.00 21.29
N PHE A 333 -10.48 2.10 20.61
CA PHE A 333 -10.12 1.65 19.26
C PHE A 333 -10.05 2.83 18.27
N ARG A 334 -11.12 3.64 18.19
CA ARG A 334 -11.17 4.82 17.29
C ARG A 334 -10.02 5.79 17.54
N GLN A 335 -9.74 6.08 18.81
CA GLN A 335 -8.63 6.95 19.21
C GLN A 335 -7.28 6.34 18.84
N ASN A 336 -7.10 5.03 19.03
CA ASN A 336 -5.86 4.36 18.67
C ASN A 336 -5.61 4.38 17.15
N ILE A 337 -6.64 4.16 16.32
CA ILE A 337 -6.51 4.30 14.86
C ILE A 337 -6.10 5.72 14.49
N LEU A 338 -6.76 6.75 15.06
CA LEU A 338 -6.44 8.15 14.76
C LEU A 338 -5.03 8.56 15.21
N LEU A 339 -4.50 7.92 16.26
CA LEU A 339 -3.15 8.15 16.78
C LEU A 339 -2.07 7.47 15.94
N GLU A 340 -2.27 6.20 15.58
CA GLU A 340 -1.24 5.37 14.95
C GLU A 340 -1.20 5.52 13.43
N MET A 341 -2.36 5.68 12.78
CA MET A 341 -2.47 5.81 11.31
C MET A 341 -1.59 6.93 10.75
N PRO A 342 -1.60 8.18 11.27
CA PRO A 342 -0.77 9.25 10.73
C PRO A 342 0.73 8.97 10.89
N GLY A 343 1.11 8.24 11.95
CA GLY A 343 2.49 7.83 12.18
C GLY A 343 2.97 6.84 11.11
N PHE A 344 2.14 5.87 10.75
CA PHE A 344 2.44 4.95 9.65
C PHE A 344 2.42 5.65 8.28
N ALA A 345 1.47 6.55 8.05
CA ALA A 345 1.41 7.36 6.82
C ALA A 345 2.68 8.18 6.61
N SER A 346 3.18 8.83 7.67
CA SER A 346 4.44 9.59 7.66
C SER A 346 5.63 8.73 7.25
N ILE A 347 5.76 7.53 7.82
CA ILE A 347 6.90 6.65 7.57
C ILE A 347 6.86 6.09 6.16
N VAL A 348 5.68 5.70 5.70
CA VAL A 348 5.51 5.15 4.36
C VAL A 348 5.76 6.23 3.31
N ASN A 349 5.19 7.43 3.47
CA ASN A 349 5.47 8.54 2.55
C ASN A 349 6.95 8.94 2.55
N TRP A 350 7.58 9.01 3.73
CA TRP A 350 9.02 9.27 3.84
C TRP A 350 9.85 8.24 3.07
N PHE A 351 9.54 6.95 3.23
CA PHE A 351 10.23 5.86 2.54
C PHE A 351 10.07 5.92 1.01
N ARG A 352 9.01 6.57 0.51
CA ARG A 352 8.83 6.84 -0.93
C ARG A 352 9.67 8.02 -1.44
N ILE A 353 10.29 8.78 -0.56
CA ILE A 353 11.14 9.93 -0.89
C ILE A 353 12.62 9.58 -0.72
N ALA A 354 12.93 8.76 0.29
CA ALA A 354 14.24 8.20 0.53
C ALA A 354 14.40 6.88 -0.23
N GLY A 355 15.17 6.84 -1.31
CA GLY A 355 14.99 5.76 -2.27
C GLY A 355 15.94 5.79 -3.47
N GLU A 356 16.58 4.65 -3.77
CA GLU A 356 16.93 4.30 -5.16
C GLU A 356 15.83 3.46 -5.82
N ILE A 357 14.81 3.03 -5.05
CA ILE A 357 13.63 2.37 -5.61
C ILE A 357 12.85 3.44 -6.39
N PRO A 358 12.62 3.27 -7.70
CA PRO A 358 11.85 4.22 -8.48
C PRO A 358 10.44 4.36 -7.90
N TYR A 359 9.99 5.60 -7.72
CA TYR A 359 8.67 5.90 -7.21
C TYR A 359 7.92 6.78 -8.20
N PRO A 360 6.99 6.20 -8.96
CA PRO A 360 6.47 6.85 -10.15
C PRO A 360 5.63 8.09 -9.82
N ASP A 361 5.17 8.26 -8.57
CA ASP A 361 4.35 9.41 -8.15
C ASP A 361 5.08 10.76 -8.33
N PHE A 362 6.37 10.84 -7.99
CA PHE A 362 7.20 12.03 -8.18
C PHE A 362 7.97 12.01 -9.50
N ASP A 363 8.20 10.84 -10.09
CA ASP A 363 8.94 10.72 -11.36
C ASP A 363 8.15 11.24 -12.58
N MET A 364 6.83 11.46 -12.44
CA MET A 364 6.06 12.21 -13.44
C MET A 364 6.48 13.69 -13.54
N ILE A 365 7.18 14.23 -12.55
CA ILE A 365 7.65 15.63 -12.52
C ILE A 365 9.04 15.69 -13.14
N THR A 366 9.10 16.06 -14.42
CA THR A 366 10.36 16.12 -15.19
C THR A 366 11.21 17.36 -14.88
N ASP A 367 10.57 18.44 -14.44
CA ASP A 367 11.26 19.65 -13.96
C ASP A 367 11.84 19.39 -12.56
N LEU A 368 13.18 19.42 -12.47
CA LEU A 368 13.89 19.08 -11.23
C LEU A 368 13.63 20.06 -10.08
N ASP A 369 13.32 21.33 -10.35
CA ASP A 369 13.00 22.30 -9.30
C ASP A 369 11.59 22.03 -8.74
N LYS A 370 10.62 21.74 -9.61
CA LYS A 370 9.28 21.29 -9.19
C LYS A 370 9.32 19.95 -8.46
N LYS A 371 10.12 18.98 -8.95
CA LYS A 371 10.28 17.66 -8.31
C LYS A 371 10.90 17.83 -6.92
N ARG A 372 11.95 18.64 -6.82
CA ARG A 372 12.57 19.02 -5.55
C ARG A 372 11.51 19.58 -4.63
N ASP A 373 10.72 20.55 -5.08
CA ASP A 373 9.70 21.21 -4.25
C ASP A 373 8.55 20.28 -3.81
N ALA A 374 8.17 19.30 -4.63
CA ALA A 374 7.14 18.32 -4.30
C ALA A 374 7.60 17.38 -3.18
N MET A 375 8.75 16.72 -3.38
CA MET A 375 9.32 15.78 -2.40
C MET A 375 9.65 16.49 -1.08
N ALA A 376 10.14 17.71 -1.20
CA ALA A 376 10.37 18.64 -0.11
C ALA A 376 9.13 18.89 0.76
N MET A 377 8.02 19.27 0.12
CA MET A 377 6.76 19.54 0.78
C MET A 377 6.23 18.28 1.46
N SER A 378 6.36 17.14 0.78
CA SER A 378 5.95 15.84 1.29
C SER A 378 6.69 15.48 2.59
N LEU A 379 8.01 15.71 2.68
CA LEU A 379 8.76 15.50 3.94
C LEU A 379 8.30 16.45 5.07
N MET A 380 7.90 17.68 4.74
CA MET A 380 7.36 18.61 5.74
C MET A 380 5.97 18.16 6.22
N MET A 381 5.15 17.63 5.33
CA MET A 381 3.89 16.98 5.70
C MET A 381 4.15 15.80 6.63
N ASP A 382 5.11 14.94 6.31
CA ASP A 382 5.49 13.78 7.14
C ASP A 382 5.89 14.17 8.55
N TRP A 383 6.72 15.20 8.68
CA TRP A 383 7.07 15.77 9.97
C TRP A 383 5.83 16.25 10.72
N GLN A 384 5.00 17.07 10.06
CA GLN A 384 3.83 17.69 10.69
C GLN A 384 2.84 16.63 11.19
N ILE A 385 2.47 15.67 10.36
CA ILE A 385 1.51 14.62 10.73
C ILE A 385 2.10 13.66 11.77
N MET A 386 3.42 13.40 11.74
CA MET A 386 4.07 12.60 12.77
C MET A 386 3.91 13.26 14.14
N PHE A 387 4.30 14.53 14.30
CA PHE A 387 4.28 15.13 15.64
C PHE A 387 2.89 15.58 16.10
N ASN A 388 2.01 15.97 15.18
CA ASN A 388 0.70 16.49 15.56
C ASN A 388 -0.35 15.40 15.78
N ARG A 389 -0.08 14.14 15.42
CA ARG A 389 -1.01 13.00 15.63
C ARG A 389 -1.48 12.82 17.07
N TYR A 390 -0.68 13.26 18.04
CA TYR A 390 -1.05 13.24 19.46
C TYR A 390 -2.16 14.23 19.84
N ASN A 391 -2.46 15.20 18.96
CA ASN A 391 -3.44 16.26 19.20
C ASN A 391 -4.70 16.12 18.33
N TYR A 392 -4.74 15.14 17.42
CA TYR A 392 -5.88 14.93 16.54
C TYR A 392 -7.10 14.45 17.32
N LYS A 393 -8.23 15.10 17.05
CA LYS A 393 -9.56 14.78 17.57
C LYS A 393 -10.41 14.09 16.51
N ASN A 394 -10.14 14.36 15.23
CA ASN A 394 -10.77 13.71 14.09
C ASN A 394 -9.85 13.77 12.85
N ILE A 395 -10.24 13.09 11.77
CA ILE A 395 -9.46 13.01 10.53
C ILE A 395 -9.27 14.38 9.84
N ASN A 396 -10.15 15.36 10.07
CA ASN A 396 -9.96 16.68 9.46
C ASN A 396 -8.77 17.44 10.06
N ASP A 397 -8.36 17.14 11.30
CA ASP A 397 -7.15 17.75 11.88
C ASP A 397 -5.89 17.33 11.11
N PHE A 398 -5.87 16.10 10.59
CA PHE A 398 -4.83 15.58 9.70
C PHE A 398 -4.85 16.31 8.34
N ILE A 399 -6.04 16.48 7.74
CA ILE A 399 -6.20 17.22 6.48
C ILE A 399 -5.77 18.68 6.62
N ASP A 400 -6.14 19.32 7.73
CA ASP A 400 -5.77 20.68 8.05
C ASP A 400 -4.25 20.86 8.18
N ASP A 401 -3.52 19.83 8.63
CA ASP A 401 -2.06 19.84 8.63
C ASP A 401 -1.49 19.81 7.21
N LEU A 402 -2.01 18.97 6.31
CA LEU A 402 -1.56 18.92 4.91
C LEU A 402 -1.80 20.26 4.20
N LEU A 403 -3.00 20.82 4.35
CA LEU A 403 -3.37 22.13 3.80
C LEU A 403 -2.53 23.25 4.40
N TYR A 404 -2.23 23.18 5.70
CA TYR A 404 -1.37 24.14 6.37
C TYR A 404 0.05 24.13 5.79
N ILE A 405 0.64 22.94 5.59
CA ILE A 405 1.96 22.82 4.99
C ILE A 405 1.96 23.37 3.56
N GLU A 406 1.01 22.97 2.71
CA GLU A 406 0.93 23.45 1.34
C GLU A 406 0.87 24.99 1.27
N LYS A 407 -0.03 25.60 2.06
CA LYS A 407 -0.22 27.06 2.09
C LYS A 407 1.04 27.79 2.52
N ASN A 408 1.76 27.26 3.51
CA ASN A 408 2.92 27.96 4.10
C ASN A 408 4.24 27.62 3.41
N TYR A 409 4.29 26.57 2.60
CA TYR A 409 5.49 26.16 1.87
C TYR A 409 6.04 27.29 0.99
N SER A 410 5.18 27.91 0.17
CA SER A 410 5.57 28.98 -0.77
C SER A 410 6.09 30.26 -0.08
N SER A 411 5.73 30.47 1.19
CA SER A 411 6.17 31.64 1.99
C SER A 411 7.56 31.48 2.62
N LYS A 412 8.11 30.26 2.61
CA LYS A 412 9.38 29.89 3.27
C LYS A 412 10.18 28.97 2.37
N LYS A 413 10.75 29.50 1.27
CA LYS A 413 11.76 28.77 0.50
C LYS A 413 12.90 28.34 1.44
N TRP A 414 12.97 27.04 1.74
CA TRP A 414 14.17 26.27 2.06
C TRP A 414 15.26 27.02 2.83
N THR A 415 15.02 27.41 4.08
CA THR A 415 16.17 27.72 4.95
C THR A 415 16.81 26.42 5.39
N LYS A 416 18.15 26.33 5.36
CA LYS A 416 19.02 25.15 5.65
C LYS A 416 18.74 24.36 6.95
N LYS A 417 17.78 24.77 7.76
CA LYS A 417 17.20 23.99 8.85
C LYS A 417 15.70 23.93 8.62
N ALA A 418 15.16 22.73 8.45
CA ALA A 418 13.75 22.48 8.69
C ALA A 418 13.47 22.90 10.15
N SER A 419 12.93 24.11 10.33
CA SER A 419 12.31 24.47 11.60
C SER A 419 10.86 24.07 11.44
N PRO A 420 10.28 23.29 12.38
CA PRO A 420 8.88 22.92 12.33
C PRO A 420 8.04 24.16 12.06
N ILE A 421 7.17 24.12 11.05
CA ILE A 421 6.20 25.20 10.88
C ILE A 421 5.18 25.02 12.01
N LYS A 422 5.44 25.65 13.15
CA LYS A 422 4.50 25.66 14.27
C LYS A 422 3.21 26.34 13.82
N LYS A 423 2.09 25.62 13.89
CA LYS A 423 0.76 26.23 13.86
C LYS A 423 0.72 27.32 14.96
N PRO A 424 0.17 28.51 14.70
CA PRO A 424 -0.10 29.48 15.76
C PRO A 424 -0.95 28.80 16.84
N GLU A 425 -0.56 28.98 18.11
CA GLU A 425 -1.33 28.53 19.27
C GLU A 425 -2.74 29.13 19.33
#